data_AF-A0A8T2Y997-F1
#
_entry.id   AF-A0A8T2Y997-F1
#
_cell.length_a   1.000
_cell.length_b   1.000
_cell.length_c   1.000
_cell.angle_alpha   90.00
_cell.angle_beta   90.00
_cell.angle_gamma   90.00
#
_symmetry.space_group_name_H-M   'P 1'
#
loop_
_entity.id
_entity.type
_entity.pdbx_description
1 polymer ?
#
loop_
_entity_poly.entity_id
_entity_poly.type
_entity_poly.pdbx_seq_one_letter_code
_entity_poly.pdbx_strand_id
1 'polypeptide(L)'
;MMEMDSLPNGNSTIPTTIIPTTTPSTALSSKLTQLTESLKLEHQFLRVPFEHYKKTIRTNHRAVEKEVSSVISVVNDAADSDISNDDAVQHLTSLVSRLQGLKRKLEEGSRTENLQAQRCRARIDHLESADAENLSEWNNMRMKRILVDYMLRMSYYDTGLKLAESSDMLDLVDIDVFLESKRVIDALQKREVAPALAWCADNKSRLKKSKSKFEFQLRLQEYVELVRAEDHLRAITYARKYLAPWAATHMKEMQRVFAIVAFKSNPECAVYKVFFEPKQWDYLVEQFKQEFCRLYGMTLEPLLNIFLQAGLSALKTPYPLLIDLLLACNCSSTHPHTRMCAHACTLSCLIHYKLWWQSASNNKKLEKMSLSLASLIQCVIFCASKAHKKLRK
;
A
#
# COMPACT_ATOMS: atom_id res chain seq x y z
N MET A 1 44.28 -70.20 55.03
CA MET A 1 43.81 -69.16 55.98
C MET A 1 42.41 -68.76 55.54
N MET A 2 41.43 -69.16 56.36
CA MET A 2 40.03 -68.73 56.52
C MET A 2 39.11 -68.34 55.33
N GLU A 3 37.91 -68.92 55.44
CA GLU A 3 36.63 -68.71 54.74
C GLU A 3 36.11 -67.27 54.80
N MET A 4 35.19 -66.88 53.89
CA MET A 4 33.74 -66.79 54.15
C MET A 4 32.97 -66.14 52.98
N ASP A 5 31.81 -66.73 52.65
CA ASP A 5 30.78 -66.30 51.69
C ASP A 5 30.02 -65.03 52.09
N SER A 6 29.43 -64.33 51.09
CA SER A 6 28.05 -63.77 51.11
C SER A 6 27.59 -63.25 49.72
N LEU A 7 26.42 -63.73 49.28
CA LEU A 7 25.67 -63.48 48.02
C LEU A 7 24.80 -62.18 48.07
N PRO A 8 23.82 -61.93 47.15
CA PRO A 8 23.95 -61.44 45.77
C PRO A 8 23.01 -60.22 45.48
N ASN A 9 23.14 -59.54 44.32
CA ASN A 9 21.93 -59.05 43.64
C ASN A 9 22.17 -58.76 42.16
N GLY A 10 21.32 -59.32 41.31
CA GLY A 10 21.43 -59.27 39.86
C GLY A 10 20.85 -57.99 39.24
N ASN A 11 21.32 -57.65 38.04
CA ASN A 11 20.49 -57.72 36.84
C ASN A 11 21.31 -57.42 35.58
N SER A 12 21.38 -58.45 34.75
CA SER A 12 21.36 -58.51 33.28
C SER A 12 21.70 -57.25 32.47
N THR A 13 22.78 -57.38 31.71
CA THR A 13 23.20 -56.61 30.54
C THR A 13 22.18 -56.69 29.39
N ILE A 14 21.88 -55.55 28.74
CA ILE A 14 21.36 -55.48 27.36
C ILE A 14 22.20 -54.44 26.61
N PRO A 15 22.71 -54.72 25.39
CA PRO A 15 23.56 -53.78 24.65
C PRO A 15 22.71 -52.75 23.90
N THR A 16 22.89 -51.46 24.19
CA THR A 16 22.22 -50.39 23.44
C THR A 16 23.01 -50.05 22.18
N THR A 17 22.48 -50.48 21.04
CA THR A 17 22.86 -50.04 19.69
C THR A 17 22.65 -48.52 19.56
N ILE A 18 23.70 -47.80 19.14
CA ILE A 18 23.62 -46.39 18.78
C ILE A 18 22.94 -46.30 17.40
N ILE A 19 21.78 -45.66 17.34
CA ILE A 19 21.15 -45.20 16.10
C ILE A 19 21.16 -43.66 16.13
N PRO A 20 21.64 -42.97 15.07
CA PRO A 20 21.57 -41.52 14.99
C PRO A 20 20.12 -41.07 14.75
N THR A 21 19.50 -40.42 15.73
CA THR A 21 18.18 -39.79 15.61
C THR A 21 18.32 -38.42 14.93
N THR A 22 18.19 -38.40 13.61
CA THR A 22 17.84 -37.17 12.87
C THR A 22 16.39 -36.81 13.14
N THR A 23 16.13 -35.62 13.69
CA THR A 23 14.77 -35.08 13.94
C THR A 23 14.35 -34.10 12.83
N PRO A 24 13.45 -34.48 11.90
CA PRO A 24 12.98 -33.60 10.82
C PRO A 24 11.93 -32.57 11.27
N SER A 25 11.25 -32.83 12.39
CA SER A 25 10.04 -32.09 12.81
C SER A 25 10.31 -30.67 13.28
N THR A 26 11.49 -30.39 13.85
CA THR A 26 11.83 -29.07 14.42
C THR A 26 12.21 -28.06 13.33
N ALA A 27 12.83 -28.55 12.24
CA ALA A 27 13.21 -27.73 11.10
C ALA A 27 12.01 -27.29 10.25
N LEU A 28 10.94 -28.11 10.19
CA LEU A 28 9.71 -27.76 9.47
C LEU A 28 8.93 -26.66 10.19
N SER A 29 8.86 -26.73 11.53
CA SER A 29 8.19 -25.74 12.38
C SER A 29 8.89 -24.37 12.37
N SER A 30 10.24 -24.35 12.41
CA SER A 30 11.01 -23.12 12.30
C SER A 30 10.89 -22.48 10.91
N LYS A 31 10.91 -23.29 9.83
CA LYS A 31 10.67 -22.82 8.45
C LYS A 31 9.28 -22.21 8.29
N LEU A 32 8.24 -22.83 8.86
CA LEU A 32 6.86 -22.32 8.80
C LEU A 32 6.69 -20.99 9.57
N THR A 33 7.37 -20.86 10.72
CA THR A 33 7.38 -19.62 11.51
C THR A 33 8.10 -18.49 10.75
N GLN A 34 9.24 -18.81 10.12
CA GLN A 34 10.00 -17.89 9.28
C GLN A 34 9.20 -17.46 8.03
N LEU A 35 8.44 -18.38 7.43
CA LEU A 35 7.51 -18.12 6.33
C LEU A 35 6.41 -17.14 6.76
N THR A 36 5.85 -17.33 7.96
CA THR A 36 4.78 -16.50 8.54
C THR A 36 5.23 -15.05 8.80
N GLU A 37 6.46 -14.84 9.26
CA GLU A 37 7.02 -13.50 9.40
C GLU A 37 7.34 -12.86 8.05
N SER A 38 7.82 -13.67 7.10
CA SER A 38 8.11 -13.24 5.74
C SER A 38 6.86 -12.74 5.00
N LEU A 39 5.71 -13.37 5.23
CA LEU A 39 4.41 -13.02 4.65
C LEU A 39 3.90 -11.65 5.12
N LYS A 40 4.31 -11.14 6.28
CA LYS A 40 3.89 -9.80 6.76
C LYS A 40 4.39 -8.67 5.86
N LEU A 41 5.53 -8.88 5.19
CA LEU A 41 6.12 -7.90 4.26
C LEU A 41 5.52 -8.00 2.84
N GLU A 42 4.82 -9.09 2.53
CA GLU A 42 4.09 -9.27 1.27
C GLU A 42 2.80 -8.44 1.21
N HIS A 43 2.33 -7.94 2.35
CA HIS A 43 1.09 -7.18 2.46
C HIS A 43 1.00 -6.00 1.47
N GLN A 44 2.11 -5.29 1.20
CA GLN A 44 2.04 -4.16 0.27
C GLN A 44 1.77 -4.59 -1.17
N PHE A 45 2.29 -5.75 -1.58
CA PHE A 45 2.01 -6.30 -2.90
C PHE A 45 0.58 -6.83 -3.03
N LEU A 46 -0.12 -7.12 -1.94
CA LEU A 46 -1.57 -7.41 -2.02
C LEU A 46 -2.42 -6.14 -2.00
N ARG A 47 -1.94 -5.10 -1.32
CA ARG A 47 -2.72 -3.89 -1.05
C ARG A 47 -2.97 -3.05 -2.29
N VAL A 48 -1.96 -2.88 -3.15
CA VAL A 48 -2.07 -2.06 -4.37
C VAL A 48 -3.20 -2.54 -5.30
N PRO A 49 -3.24 -3.81 -5.76
CA PRO A 49 -4.27 -4.29 -6.67
C PRO A 49 -5.64 -4.32 -5.99
N PHE A 50 -5.70 -4.60 -4.68
CA PHE A 50 -6.95 -4.55 -3.93
C PHE A 50 -7.54 -3.13 -3.85
N GLU A 51 -6.71 -2.11 -3.66
CA GLU A 51 -7.17 -0.72 -3.69
C GLU A 51 -7.63 -0.31 -5.10
N HIS A 52 -6.96 -0.79 -6.16
CA HIS A 52 -7.39 -0.55 -7.53
C HIS A 52 -8.75 -1.23 -7.80
N TYR A 53 -8.89 -2.50 -7.44
CA TYR A 53 -10.15 -3.25 -7.56
C TYR A 53 -11.32 -2.53 -6.85
N LYS A 54 -11.09 -2.10 -5.60
CA LYS A 54 -12.08 -1.33 -4.84
C LYS A 54 -12.40 0.02 -5.46
N LYS A 55 -11.43 0.68 -6.11
CA LYS A 55 -11.66 1.95 -6.82
C LYS A 55 -12.54 1.71 -8.04
N THR A 56 -12.22 0.69 -8.84
CA THR A 56 -12.97 0.32 -10.05
C THR A 56 -14.41 -0.04 -9.73
N ILE A 57 -14.66 -0.94 -8.76
CA ILE A 57 -16.01 -1.32 -8.33
C ILE A 57 -16.83 -0.10 -7.93
N ARG A 58 -16.27 0.79 -7.11
CA ARG A 58 -17.00 1.99 -6.65
C ARG A 58 -17.32 2.94 -7.80
N THR A 59 -16.41 3.11 -8.75
CA THR A 59 -16.62 3.97 -9.91
C THR A 59 -17.71 3.41 -10.81
N ASN A 60 -17.64 2.10 -11.11
CA ASN A 60 -18.62 1.42 -11.95
C ASN A 60 -20.01 1.42 -11.29
N HIS A 61 -20.08 1.09 -9.99
CA HIS A 61 -21.32 1.13 -9.23
C HIS A 61 -21.97 2.52 -9.26
N ARG A 62 -21.21 3.59 -8.98
CA ARG A 62 -21.73 4.97 -9.05
C ARG A 62 -22.20 5.37 -10.45
N ALA A 63 -21.50 4.90 -11.49
CA ALA A 63 -21.91 5.17 -12.87
C ALA A 63 -23.27 4.51 -13.17
N VAL A 64 -23.46 3.27 -12.74
CA VAL A 64 -24.74 2.56 -12.87
C VAL A 64 -25.83 3.25 -12.07
N GLU A 65 -25.61 3.54 -10.78
CA GLU A 65 -26.60 4.22 -9.93
C GLU A 65 -27.05 5.55 -10.53
N LYS A 66 -26.11 6.35 -11.05
CA LYS A 66 -26.41 7.65 -11.66
C LYS A 66 -27.27 7.50 -12.93
N GLU A 67 -26.88 6.59 -13.83
CA GLU A 67 -27.61 6.43 -15.09
C GLU A 67 -28.98 5.77 -14.86
N VAL A 68 -29.08 4.78 -13.98
CA VAL A 68 -30.37 4.17 -13.62
C VAL A 68 -31.31 5.21 -13.00
N SER A 69 -30.82 6.03 -12.06
CA SER A 69 -31.62 7.11 -11.46
C SER A 69 -32.09 8.12 -12.52
N SER A 70 -31.23 8.45 -13.48
CA SER A 70 -31.59 9.37 -14.55
C SER A 70 -32.59 8.77 -15.56
N VAL A 71 -32.48 7.48 -15.86
CA VAL A 71 -33.46 6.77 -16.71
C VAL A 71 -34.82 6.72 -16.02
N ILE A 72 -34.87 6.38 -14.73
CA ILE A 72 -36.12 6.38 -13.94
C ILE A 72 -36.78 7.76 -13.96
N SER A 73 -36.01 8.83 -13.75
CA SER A 73 -36.54 10.20 -13.83
C SER A 73 -37.16 10.49 -15.19
N VAL A 74 -36.45 10.20 -16.29
CA VAL A 74 -36.95 10.47 -17.64
C VAL A 74 -38.20 9.63 -17.96
N VAL A 75 -38.28 8.40 -17.47
CA VAL A 75 -39.46 7.54 -17.66
C VAL A 75 -40.66 8.07 -16.88
N ASN A 76 -40.47 8.54 -15.65
CA ASN A 76 -41.55 9.13 -14.85
C ASN A 76 -42.04 10.44 -15.45
N ASP A 77 -41.12 11.33 -15.85
CA ASP A 77 -41.47 12.60 -16.49
C ASP A 77 -42.27 12.37 -17.79
N ALA A 78 -41.94 11.30 -18.51
CA ALA A 78 -42.66 10.91 -19.71
C ALA A 78 -44.03 10.27 -19.43
N ALA A 79 -44.18 9.55 -18.31
CA ALA A 79 -45.45 8.94 -17.91
C ALA A 79 -46.47 9.98 -17.41
N ASP A 80 -46.00 11.08 -16.82
CA ASP A 80 -46.83 12.16 -16.29
C ASP A 80 -47.25 13.20 -17.36
N SER A 81 -46.68 13.12 -18.56
CA SER A 81 -46.90 14.09 -19.65
C SER A 81 -47.80 13.50 -20.74
N ASP A 82 -48.75 14.29 -21.26
CA ASP A 82 -49.48 13.95 -22.50
C ASP A 82 -48.54 14.19 -23.70
N ILE A 83 -47.70 13.20 -24.01
CA ILE A 83 -46.70 13.29 -25.07
C ILE A 83 -47.31 12.89 -26.42
N SER A 84 -46.99 13.65 -27.48
CA SER A 84 -47.29 13.27 -28.86
C SER A 84 -46.60 11.95 -29.22
N ASN A 85 -47.19 11.17 -30.14
CA ASN A 85 -46.57 9.92 -30.61
C ASN A 85 -45.16 10.13 -31.18
N ASP A 86 -44.90 11.24 -31.87
CA ASP A 86 -43.57 11.52 -32.44
C ASP A 86 -42.55 11.82 -31.35
N ASP A 87 -42.92 12.66 -30.38
CA ASP A 87 -42.09 12.98 -29.22
C ASP A 87 -41.82 11.72 -28.38
N ALA A 88 -42.81 10.84 -28.19
CA ALA A 88 -42.64 9.57 -27.48
C ALA A 88 -41.61 8.65 -28.15
N VAL A 89 -41.64 8.58 -29.50
CA VAL A 89 -40.64 7.83 -30.29
C VAL A 89 -39.25 8.46 -30.13
N GLN A 90 -39.12 9.79 -30.15
CA GLN A 90 -37.85 10.48 -29.93
C GLN A 90 -37.31 10.24 -28.51
N HIS A 91 -38.17 10.27 -27.49
CA HIS A 91 -37.83 9.96 -26.10
C HIS A 91 -37.32 8.53 -25.93
N LEU A 92 -38.02 7.53 -26.49
CA LEU A 92 -37.59 6.14 -26.47
C LEU A 92 -36.27 5.95 -27.22
N THR A 93 -36.09 6.58 -28.37
CA THR A 93 -34.84 6.52 -29.14
C THR A 93 -33.66 7.08 -28.33
N SER A 94 -33.86 8.21 -27.65
CA SER A 94 -32.88 8.80 -26.73
C SER A 94 -32.55 7.86 -25.58
N LEU A 95 -33.55 7.27 -24.91
CA LEU A 95 -33.35 6.30 -23.83
C LEU A 95 -32.56 5.06 -24.29
N VAL A 96 -32.91 4.50 -25.45
CA VAL A 96 -32.18 3.37 -26.04
C VAL A 96 -30.72 3.73 -26.29
N SER A 97 -30.44 4.90 -26.87
CA SER A 97 -29.07 5.36 -27.13
C SER A 97 -28.25 5.49 -25.83
N ARG A 98 -28.88 6.00 -24.76
CA ARG A 98 -28.27 6.14 -23.44
C ARG A 98 -27.99 4.79 -22.78
N LEU A 99 -28.95 3.87 -22.81
CA LEU A 99 -28.79 2.52 -22.28
C LEU A 99 -27.72 1.73 -23.04
N GLN A 100 -27.62 1.90 -24.36
CA GLN A 100 -26.52 1.32 -25.14
C GLN A 100 -25.15 1.92 -24.76
N GLY A 101 -25.11 3.22 -24.46
CA GLY A 101 -23.91 3.88 -23.93
C GLY A 101 -23.52 3.34 -22.55
N LEU A 102 -24.48 3.17 -21.65
CA LEU A 102 -24.27 2.57 -20.34
C LEU A 102 -23.78 1.11 -20.45
N LYS A 103 -24.38 0.31 -21.33
CA LYS A 103 -23.96 -1.07 -21.60
C LYS A 103 -22.48 -1.14 -21.99
N ARG A 104 -22.06 -0.34 -22.98
CA ARG A 104 -20.65 -0.27 -23.40
C ARG A 104 -19.72 0.12 -22.26
N LYS A 105 -20.15 1.08 -21.44
CA LYS A 105 -19.38 1.56 -20.28
C LYS A 105 -19.26 0.50 -19.19
N LEU A 106 -20.32 -0.28 -18.96
CA LEU A 106 -20.32 -1.38 -17.99
C LEU A 106 -19.50 -2.58 -18.47
N GLU A 107 -19.49 -2.87 -19.77
CA GLU A 107 -18.62 -3.91 -20.35
C GLU A 107 -17.13 -3.56 -20.19
N GLU A 108 -16.75 -2.30 -20.41
CA GLU A 108 -15.40 -1.81 -20.13
C GLU A 108 -15.08 -1.86 -18.63
N GLY A 109 -16.03 -1.42 -17.80
CA GLY A 109 -15.92 -1.51 -16.34
C GLY A 109 -15.72 -2.94 -15.85
N SER A 110 -16.47 -3.90 -16.38
CA SER A 110 -16.37 -5.31 -16.03
C SER A 110 -15.04 -5.92 -16.47
N ARG A 111 -14.53 -5.58 -17.67
CA ARG A 111 -13.21 -6.01 -18.13
C ARG A 111 -12.10 -5.52 -17.19
N THR A 112 -12.14 -4.25 -16.79
CA THR A 112 -11.16 -3.70 -15.85
C THR A 112 -11.29 -4.30 -14.44
N GLU A 113 -12.51 -4.54 -13.94
CA GLU A 113 -12.72 -5.24 -12.66
C GLU A 113 -12.15 -6.67 -12.68
N ASN A 114 -12.44 -7.43 -13.73
CA ASN A 114 -11.98 -8.81 -13.88
C ASN A 114 -10.45 -8.89 -13.92
N LEU A 115 -9.78 -7.96 -14.62
CA LEU A 115 -8.32 -7.88 -14.63
C LEU A 115 -7.75 -7.65 -13.24
N GLN A 116 -8.33 -6.74 -12.45
CA GLN A 116 -7.86 -6.47 -11.10
C GLN A 116 -8.14 -7.65 -10.15
N ALA A 117 -9.28 -8.32 -10.32
CA ALA A 117 -9.62 -9.53 -9.58
C ALA A 117 -8.66 -10.68 -9.89
N GLN A 118 -8.30 -10.87 -11.17
CA GLN A 118 -7.30 -11.83 -11.61
C GLN A 118 -5.94 -11.54 -10.95
N ARG A 119 -5.48 -10.28 -10.96
CA ARG A 119 -4.21 -9.90 -10.29
C ARG A 119 -4.24 -10.16 -8.79
N CYS A 120 -5.37 -9.90 -8.12
CA CYS A 120 -5.53 -10.24 -6.71
C CYS A 120 -5.43 -11.75 -6.49
N ARG A 121 -6.08 -12.54 -7.35
CA ARG A 121 -6.08 -14.01 -7.27
C ARG A 121 -4.68 -14.57 -7.52
N ALA A 122 -4.01 -14.20 -8.61
CA ALA A 122 -2.66 -14.65 -8.92
C ALA A 122 -1.67 -14.41 -7.76
N ARG A 123 -1.81 -13.28 -7.06
CA ARG A 123 -0.97 -12.98 -5.89
C ARG A 123 -1.35 -13.81 -4.66
N ILE A 124 -2.62 -14.12 -4.44
CA ILE A 124 -3.04 -15.02 -3.36
C ILE A 124 -2.54 -16.43 -3.65
N ASP A 125 -2.77 -16.93 -4.87
CA ASP A 125 -2.34 -18.25 -5.33
C ASP A 125 -0.81 -18.41 -5.16
N HIS A 126 -0.02 -17.38 -5.52
CA HIS A 126 1.43 -17.37 -5.30
C HIS A 126 1.83 -17.41 -3.81
N LEU A 127 1.04 -16.82 -2.90
CA LEU A 127 1.32 -16.91 -1.47
C LEU A 127 0.94 -18.28 -0.90
N GLU A 128 -0.14 -18.87 -1.40
CA GLU A 128 -0.58 -20.22 -1.04
C GLU A 128 0.34 -21.31 -1.60
N SER A 129 1.02 -21.04 -2.73
CA SER A 129 1.97 -21.98 -3.32
C SER A 129 3.27 -22.10 -2.52
N ALA A 130 3.47 -21.35 -1.43
CA ALA A 130 4.68 -21.42 -0.63
C ALA A 130 4.73 -22.75 0.14
N ASP A 131 5.59 -23.68 -0.30
CA ASP A 131 5.80 -24.96 0.35
C ASP A 131 7.29 -25.21 0.68
N ALA A 132 7.58 -26.30 1.39
CA ALA A 132 8.95 -26.61 1.80
C ALA A 132 9.84 -27.14 0.66
N GLU A 133 9.24 -27.64 -0.42
CA GLU A 133 9.91 -28.28 -1.56
C GLU A 133 10.28 -27.25 -2.64
N ASN A 134 9.45 -26.23 -2.86
CA ASN A 134 9.60 -25.15 -3.83
C ASN A 134 10.10 -23.82 -3.22
N LEU A 135 10.47 -23.83 -1.94
CA LEU A 135 10.83 -22.62 -1.19
C LEU A 135 11.92 -21.76 -1.88
N SER A 136 12.86 -22.39 -2.59
CA SER A 136 13.92 -21.68 -3.31
C SER A 136 13.38 -20.89 -4.50
N GLU A 137 12.52 -21.51 -5.31
CA GLU A 137 11.86 -20.85 -6.45
C GLU A 137 10.91 -19.75 -6.00
N TRP A 138 10.14 -20.02 -4.93
CA TRP A 138 9.26 -19.04 -4.32
C TRP A 138 10.04 -17.81 -3.83
N ASN A 139 11.15 -18.02 -3.12
CA ASN A 139 12.02 -16.93 -2.66
C ASN A 139 12.67 -16.17 -3.82
N ASN A 140 13.03 -16.85 -4.91
CA ASN A 140 13.56 -16.22 -6.12
C ASN A 140 12.51 -15.29 -6.76
N MET A 141 11.28 -15.78 -6.93
CA MET A 141 10.15 -14.99 -7.43
C MET A 141 9.89 -13.77 -6.55
N ARG A 142 9.86 -13.98 -5.23
CA ARG A 142 9.72 -12.89 -4.26
C ARG A 142 10.81 -11.83 -4.38
N MET A 143 12.07 -12.25 -4.50
CA MET A 143 13.20 -11.33 -4.69
C MET A 143 13.06 -10.53 -5.98
N LYS A 144 12.67 -11.17 -7.08
CA LYS A 144 12.40 -10.49 -8.36
C LYS A 144 11.27 -9.45 -8.22
N ARG A 145 10.19 -9.76 -7.50
CA ARG A 145 9.09 -8.81 -7.21
C ARG A 145 9.58 -7.59 -6.44
N ILE A 146 10.43 -7.80 -5.43
CA ILE A 146 11.07 -6.71 -4.66
C ILE A 146 11.98 -5.87 -5.57
N LEU A 147 12.72 -6.49 -6.48
CA LEU A 147 13.61 -5.79 -7.41
C LEU A 147 12.82 -4.96 -8.42
N VAL A 148 11.71 -5.49 -8.96
CA VAL A 148 10.82 -4.73 -9.84
C VAL A 148 10.22 -3.53 -9.10
N ASP A 149 9.72 -3.68 -7.87
CA ASP A 149 9.23 -2.56 -7.05
C ASP A 149 10.31 -1.48 -6.87
N TYR A 150 11.54 -1.89 -6.55
CA TYR A 150 12.66 -0.96 -6.43
C TYR A 150 12.93 -0.22 -7.74
N MET A 151 13.03 -0.94 -8.86
CA MET A 151 13.28 -0.36 -10.18
C MET A 151 12.22 0.67 -10.54
N LEU A 152 10.94 0.35 -10.34
CA LEU A 152 9.83 1.26 -10.64
C LEU A 152 9.87 2.54 -9.78
N ARG A 153 10.21 2.42 -8.48
CA ARG A 153 10.37 3.59 -7.59
C ARG A 153 11.56 4.48 -7.94
N MET A 154 12.64 3.85 -8.41
CA MET A 154 13.85 4.54 -8.87
C MET A 154 13.76 5.01 -10.32
N SER A 155 12.59 4.92 -10.94
CA SER A 155 12.32 5.38 -12.32
C SER A 155 13.00 4.54 -13.42
N TYR A 156 13.46 3.33 -13.11
CA TYR A 156 13.98 2.34 -14.05
C TYR A 156 12.83 1.49 -14.65
N TYR A 157 11.86 2.15 -15.26
CA TYR A 157 10.61 1.52 -15.71
C TYR A 157 10.82 0.41 -16.75
N ASP A 158 11.63 0.67 -17.78
CA ASP A 158 11.84 -0.28 -18.87
C ASP A 158 12.56 -1.54 -18.38
N THR A 159 13.54 -1.38 -17.48
CA THR A 159 14.25 -2.50 -16.86
C THR A 159 13.33 -3.32 -15.96
N GLY A 160 12.50 -2.65 -15.15
CA GLY A 160 11.51 -3.32 -14.31
C GLY A 160 10.48 -4.11 -15.12
N LEU A 161 10.00 -3.53 -16.23
CA LEU A 161 9.08 -4.20 -17.16
C LEU A 161 9.73 -5.43 -17.80
N LYS A 162 10.94 -5.30 -18.35
CA LYS A 162 11.68 -6.43 -18.95
C LYS A 162 11.94 -7.57 -17.96
N LEU A 163 12.27 -7.24 -16.71
CA LEU A 163 12.43 -8.25 -15.66
C LEU A 163 11.12 -8.98 -15.38
N ALA A 164 10.00 -8.25 -15.34
CA ALA A 164 8.69 -8.85 -15.10
C ALA A 164 8.21 -9.73 -16.26
N GLU A 165 8.48 -9.33 -17.51
CA GLU A 165 8.17 -10.11 -18.72
C GLU A 165 9.02 -11.39 -18.80
N SER A 166 10.34 -11.26 -18.65
CA SER A 166 11.26 -12.40 -18.74
C SER A 166 11.09 -13.44 -17.63
N SER A 167 10.43 -13.06 -16.53
CA SER A 167 10.16 -13.96 -15.40
C SER A 167 8.67 -14.32 -15.26
N ASP A 168 7.84 -14.00 -16.26
CA ASP A 168 6.40 -14.28 -16.31
C ASP A 168 5.65 -13.89 -15.01
N MET A 169 5.85 -12.66 -14.57
CA MET A 169 5.37 -12.18 -13.26
C MET A 169 4.61 -10.86 -13.35
N LEU A 170 4.10 -10.52 -14.55
CA LEU A 170 3.33 -9.29 -14.80
C LEU A 170 2.11 -9.16 -13.88
N ASP A 171 1.44 -10.27 -13.55
CA ASP A 171 0.29 -10.28 -12.63
C ASP A 171 0.69 -10.10 -11.15
N LEU A 172 1.98 -10.31 -10.83
CA LEU A 172 2.52 -10.25 -9.48
C LEU A 172 3.13 -8.89 -9.11
N VAL A 173 3.17 -7.94 -10.06
CA VAL A 173 3.75 -6.60 -9.90
C VAL A 173 2.81 -5.49 -10.37
N ASP A 174 3.08 -4.25 -9.94
CA ASP A 174 2.18 -3.10 -10.10
C ASP A 174 2.64 -2.10 -11.17
N ILE A 175 3.15 -2.58 -12.31
CA ILE A 175 3.79 -1.75 -13.36
C ILE A 175 2.88 -0.60 -13.80
N ASP A 176 1.61 -0.88 -14.14
CA ASP A 176 0.67 0.14 -14.63
C ASP A 176 0.49 1.29 -13.64
N VAL A 177 0.46 0.96 -12.34
CA VAL A 177 0.28 1.94 -11.27
C VAL A 177 1.49 2.88 -11.18
N PHE A 178 2.69 2.35 -11.40
CA PHE A 178 3.90 3.15 -11.46
C PHE A 178 4.03 3.94 -12.77
N LEU A 179 3.46 3.47 -13.89
CA LEU A 179 3.40 4.23 -15.14
C LEU A 179 2.41 5.41 -15.04
N GLU A 180 1.28 5.25 -14.36
CA GLU A 180 0.39 6.37 -14.03
C GLU A 180 1.13 7.43 -13.19
N SER A 181 1.91 6.98 -12.21
CA SER A 181 2.75 7.85 -11.37
C SER A 181 3.83 8.56 -12.19
N LYS A 182 4.50 7.83 -13.11
CA LYS A 182 5.50 8.38 -14.03
C LYS A 182 4.96 9.57 -14.81
N ARG A 183 3.74 9.47 -15.36
CA ARG A 183 3.11 10.56 -16.10
C ARG A 183 3.02 11.85 -15.29
N VAL A 184 2.71 11.74 -13.99
CA VAL A 184 2.63 12.90 -13.10
C VAL A 184 4.02 13.44 -12.76
N ILE A 185 4.99 12.55 -12.49
CA ILE A 185 6.38 12.92 -12.20
C ILE A 185 7.01 13.65 -13.40
N ASP A 186 6.88 13.09 -14.61
CA ASP A 186 7.42 13.66 -15.84
C ASP A 186 6.81 15.05 -16.11
N ALA A 187 5.51 15.23 -15.85
CA ALA A 187 4.83 16.51 -15.99
C ALA A 187 5.38 17.55 -14.99
N LEU A 188 5.54 17.17 -13.71
CA LEU A 188 6.12 18.06 -12.70
C LEU A 188 7.57 18.44 -13.04
N GLN A 189 8.37 17.52 -13.58
CA GLN A 189 9.72 17.81 -14.06
C GLN A 189 9.72 18.80 -15.24
N LYS A 190 8.69 18.74 -16.09
CA LYS A 190 8.44 19.70 -17.18
C LYS A 190 7.76 21.00 -16.72
N ARG A 191 7.57 21.18 -15.41
CA ARG A 191 6.90 22.34 -14.79
C ARG A 191 5.41 22.45 -15.10
N GLU A 192 4.76 21.33 -15.32
CA GLU A 192 3.32 21.23 -15.58
C GLU A 192 2.60 20.67 -14.34
N VAL A 193 1.76 21.48 -13.70
CA VAL A 193 0.98 21.05 -12.52
C VAL A 193 -0.32 20.33 -12.85
N ALA A 194 -0.83 20.45 -14.09
CA ALA A 194 -2.17 19.99 -14.43
C ALA A 194 -2.38 18.49 -14.20
N PRO A 195 -1.46 17.58 -14.57
CA PRO A 195 -1.62 16.15 -14.27
C PRO A 195 -1.62 15.84 -12.77
N ALA A 196 -0.79 16.55 -11.99
CA ALA A 196 -0.74 16.38 -10.53
C ALA A 196 -2.03 16.88 -9.85
N LEU A 197 -2.60 17.98 -10.33
CA LEU A 197 -3.89 18.50 -9.85
C LEU A 197 -5.07 17.58 -10.21
N ALA A 198 -5.05 16.98 -11.41
CA ALA A 198 -6.02 15.96 -11.79
C ALA A 198 -5.94 14.74 -10.85
N TRP A 199 -4.72 14.28 -10.55
CA TRP A 199 -4.51 13.23 -9.56
C TRP A 199 -5.03 13.60 -8.16
N CYS A 200 -4.85 14.86 -7.73
CA CYS A 200 -5.43 15.36 -6.48
C CYS A 200 -6.97 15.31 -6.49
N ALA A 201 -7.60 15.68 -7.61
CA ALA A 201 -9.06 15.64 -7.77
C ALA A 201 -9.59 14.20 -7.65
N ASP A 202 -8.96 13.25 -8.35
CA ASP A 202 -9.33 11.83 -8.32
C ASP A 202 -9.21 11.21 -6.93
N ASN A 203 -8.28 11.72 -6.12
CA ASN A 203 -7.95 11.19 -4.81
C ASN A 203 -8.39 12.08 -3.63
N LYS A 204 -9.19 13.13 -3.90
CA LYS A 204 -9.56 14.20 -2.96
C LYS A 204 -10.04 13.70 -1.60
N SER A 205 -10.93 12.70 -1.58
CA SER A 205 -11.49 12.16 -0.33
C SER A 205 -10.45 11.47 0.56
N ARG A 206 -9.39 10.91 -0.04
CA ARG A 206 -8.31 10.22 0.65
C ARG A 206 -7.25 11.21 1.13
N LEU A 207 -6.88 12.16 0.28
CA LEU A 207 -5.96 13.25 0.62
C LEU A 207 -6.50 14.13 1.75
N LYS A 208 -7.81 14.40 1.77
CA LYS A 208 -8.46 15.12 2.87
C LYS A 208 -8.39 14.35 4.20
N LYS A 209 -8.49 13.02 4.17
CA LYS A 209 -8.37 12.17 5.37
C LYS A 209 -6.96 12.13 5.92
N SER A 210 -5.94 12.11 5.06
CA SER A 210 -4.53 12.19 5.46
C SER A 210 -4.06 13.61 5.77
N LYS A 211 -4.93 14.62 5.61
CA LYS A 211 -4.60 16.05 5.76
C LYS A 211 -3.40 16.46 4.90
N SER A 212 -3.30 15.90 3.70
CA SER A 212 -2.20 16.22 2.78
C SER A 212 -2.23 17.69 2.38
N LYS A 213 -1.03 18.30 2.32
CA LYS A 213 -0.81 19.67 1.84
C LYS A 213 -0.43 19.73 0.37
N PHE A 214 -0.37 18.59 -0.32
CA PHE A 214 0.17 18.50 -1.67
C PHE A 214 -0.61 19.35 -2.68
N GLU A 215 -1.94 19.31 -2.65
CA GLU A 215 -2.77 20.17 -3.53
C GLU A 215 -2.48 21.65 -3.29
N PHE A 216 -2.36 22.07 -2.03
CA PHE A 216 -2.02 23.44 -1.68
C PHE A 216 -0.64 23.84 -2.23
N GLN A 217 0.37 22.98 -2.12
CA GLN A 217 1.71 23.25 -2.64
C GLN A 217 1.74 23.36 -4.17
N LEU A 218 0.96 22.53 -4.89
CA LEU A 218 0.82 22.65 -6.34
C LEU A 218 0.16 23.97 -6.76
N ARG A 219 -0.95 24.35 -6.09
CA ARG A 219 -1.64 25.62 -6.35
C ARG A 219 -0.75 26.81 -6.03
N LEU A 220 0.07 26.68 -4.98
CA LEU A 220 1.06 27.67 -4.63
C LEU A 220 2.13 27.83 -5.72
N GLN A 221 2.66 26.72 -6.24
CA GLN A 221 3.64 26.77 -7.32
C GLN A 221 3.05 27.41 -8.59
N GLU A 222 1.83 27.05 -8.98
CA GLU A 222 1.14 27.66 -10.13
C GLU A 222 0.99 29.18 -9.97
N TYR A 223 0.66 29.64 -8.75
CA TYR A 223 0.64 31.06 -8.43
C TYR A 223 2.02 31.71 -8.57
N VAL A 224 3.09 31.09 -8.06
CA VAL A 224 4.46 31.61 -8.18
C VAL A 224 4.88 31.71 -9.65
N GLU A 225 4.50 30.76 -10.51
CA GLU A 225 4.76 30.84 -11.95
C GLU A 225 3.99 32.00 -12.62
N LEU A 226 2.75 32.27 -12.21
CA LEU A 226 1.99 33.44 -12.70
C LEU A 226 2.69 34.76 -12.32
N VAL A 227 3.23 34.84 -11.09
CA VAL A 227 3.99 36.02 -10.65
C VAL A 227 5.30 36.15 -11.41
N ARG A 228 6.00 35.04 -11.65
CA ARG A 228 7.23 35.02 -12.46
C ARG A 228 7.00 35.51 -13.88
N ALA A 229 5.84 35.22 -14.46
CA ALA A 229 5.42 35.69 -15.78
C ALA A 229 4.96 37.16 -15.79
N GLU A 230 5.05 37.87 -14.66
CA GLU A 230 4.62 39.27 -14.48
C GLU A 230 3.13 39.50 -14.75
N ASP A 231 2.32 38.45 -14.73
CA ASP A 231 0.87 38.55 -14.89
C ASP A 231 0.16 38.68 -13.54
N HIS A 232 0.29 39.87 -12.96
CA HIS A 232 -0.23 40.16 -11.63
C HIS A 232 -1.77 40.04 -11.55
N LEU A 233 -2.49 40.41 -12.62
CA LEU A 233 -3.95 40.36 -12.63
C LEU A 233 -4.47 38.92 -12.60
N ARG A 234 -3.90 38.02 -13.42
CA ARG A 234 -4.23 36.59 -13.36
C ARG A 234 -3.79 35.98 -12.05
N ALA A 235 -2.61 36.33 -11.52
CA ALA A 235 -2.12 35.82 -10.23
C ALA A 235 -3.08 36.16 -9.07
N ILE A 236 -3.56 37.41 -8.98
CA ILE A 236 -4.51 37.84 -7.94
C ILE A 236 -5.85 37.11 -8.08
N THR A 237 -6.37 37.01 -9.30
CA THR A 237 -7.63 36.30 -9.57
C THR A 237 -7.52 34.82 -9.21
N TYR A 238 -6.40 34.20 -9.58
CA TYR A 238 -6.08 32.81 -9.27
C TYR A 238 -5.99 32.58 -7.76
N ALA A 239 -5.26 33.43 -7.04
CA ALA A 239 -5.10 33.35 -5.59
C ALA A 239 -6.45 33.42 -4.86
N ARG A 240 -7.32 34.35 -5.25
CA ARG A 240 -8.68 34.47 -4.68
C ARG A 240 -9.51 33.21 -4.90
N LYS A 241 -9.38 32.58 -6.07
CA LYS A 241 -10.16 31.39 -6.43
C LYS A 241 -9.66 30.10 -5.77
N TYR A 242 -8.35 29.85 -5.80
CA TYR A 242 -7.78 28.55 -5.42
C TYR A 242 -7.02 28.55 -4.10
N LEU A 243 -6.42 29.68 -3.71
CA LEU A 243 -5.66 29.78 -2.46
C LEU A 243 -6.55 30.21 -1.30
N ALA A 244 -7.48 31.15 -1.47
CA ALA A 244 -8.32 31.67 -0.38
C ALA A 244 -8.98 30.60 0.52
N PRO A 245 -9.48 29.43 0.03
CA PRO A 245 -10.04 28.39 0.89
C PRO A 245 -9.05 27.82 1.92
N TRP A 246 -7.75 27.97 1.69
CA TRP A 246 -6.68 27.47 2.57
C TRP A 246 -6.22 28.52 3.60
N ALA A 247 -6.78 29.73 3.59
CA ALA A 247 -6.30 30.85 4.39
C ALA A 247 -6.45 30.56 5.90
N ALA A 248 -7.53 29.89 6.28
CA ALA A 248 -7.77 29.50 7.67
C ALA A 248 -6.70 28.55 8.23
N THR A 249 -6.06 27.72 7.38
CA THR A 249 -5.08 26.72 7.81
C THR A 249 -3.62 27.11 7.51
N HIS A 250 -3.37 27.98 6.53
CA HIS A 250 -2.03 28.33 6.03
C HIS A 250 -1.74 29.84 5.99
N MET A 251 -2.41 30.64 6.82
CA MET A 251 -2.34 32.12 6.74
C MET A 251 -0.90 32.68 6.73
N LYS A 252 0.01 32.17 7.58
CA LYS A 252 1.41 32.65 7.64
C LYS A 252 2.17 32.39 6.34
N GLU A 253 1.90 31.25 5.70
CA GLU A 253 2.51 30.87 4.42
C GLU A 253 1.92 31.73 3.30
N MET A 254 0.60 31.96 3.31
CA MET A 254 -0.06 32.86 2.37
C MET A 254 0.40 34.31 2.46
N GLN A 255 0.62 34.84 3.66
CA GLN A 255 1.10 36.21 3.82
C GLN A 255 2.47 36.40 3.14
N ARG A 256 3.36 35.41 3.27
CA ARG A 256 4.65 35.42 2.58
C ARG A 256 4.46 35.31 1.07
N VAL A 257 3.54 34.48 0.63
CA VAL A 257 3.29 34.23 -0.78
C VAL A 257 2.63 35.42 -1.48
N PHE A 258 1.65 36.07 -0.87
CA PHE A 258 1.02 37.26 -1.45
C PHE A 258 1.96 38.45 -1.48
N ALA A 259 2.91 38.53 -0.56
CA ALA A 259 3.98 39.51 -0.62
C ALA A 259 4.85 39.31 -1.88
N ILE A 260 4.94 38.10 -2.44
CA ILE A 260 5.73 37.84 -3.67
C ILE A 260 5.24 38.69 -4.84
N VAL A 261 3.94 39.00 -4.98
CA VAL A 261 3.48 39.91 -6.05
C VAL A 261 4.08 41.31 -5.94
N ALA A 262 4.39 41.77 -4.73
CA ALA A 262 5.00 43.09 -4.51
C ALA A 262 6.51 43.10 -4.81
N PHE A 263 7.18 41.94 -4.76
CA PHE A 263 8.59 41.79 -5.10
C PHE A 263 8.69 41.23 -6.52
N LYS A 264 9.16 42.03 -7.48
CA LYS A 264 9.37 41.63 -8.88
C LYS A 264 10.12 40.28 -9.00
N SER A 265 10.08 39.64 -10.17
CA SER A 265 10.64 38.29 -10.47
C SER A 265 12.11 38.04 -10.05
N ASN A 266 12.86 39.08 -9.65
CA ASN A 266 14.15 38.97 -9.00
C ASN A 266 14.14 39.65 -7.60
N PRO A 267 13.68 38.96 -6.55
CA PRO A 267 13.76 39.49 -5.20
C PRO A 267 15.20 39.44 -4.70
N GLU A 268 15.82 40.60 -4.43
CA GLU A 268 17.10 40.66 -3.70
C GLU A 268 17.00 40.07 -2.28
N CYS A 269 15.78 39.96 -1.76
CA CYS A 269 15.49 39.34 -0.48
C CYS A 269 15.53 37.80 -0.58
N ALA A 270 16.51 37.20 0.10
CA ALA A 270 16.70 35.75 0.17
C ALA A 270 15.45 34.96 0.60
N VAL A 271 14.55 35.57 1.37
CA VAL A 271 13.31 34.95 1.86
C VAL A 271 12.35 34.59 0.71
N TYR A 272 12.29 35.40 -0.35
CA TYR A 272 11.38 35.17 -1.47
C TYR A 272 12.05 34.41 -2.62
N LYS A 273 13.39 34.49 -2.72
CA LYS A 273 14.18 33.78 -3.74
C LYS A 273 13.93 32.28 -3.73
N VAL A 274 13.79 31.68 -2.54
CA VAL A 274 13.56 30.23 -2.35
C VAL A 274 12.34 29.71 -3.10
N PHE A 275 11.25 30.50 -3.20
CA PHE A 275 10.04 30.09 -3.92
C PHE A 275 10.24 30.03 -5.43
N PHE A 276 11.20 30.80 -5.97
CA PHE A 276 11.50 30.81 -7.39
C PHE A 276 12.58 29.80 -7.79
N GLU A 277 13.16 29.07 -6.85
CA GLU A 277 14.20 28.10 -7.17
C GLU A 277 13.64 26.89 -7.94
N PRO A 278 14.36 26.38 -8.96
CA PRO A 278 13.96 25.16 -9.66
C PRO A 278 13.78 23.96 -8.72
N LYS A 279 14.52 23.93 -7.60
CA LYS A 279 14.45 22.89 -6.57
C LYS A 279 13.04 22.72 -5.97
N GLN A 280 12.16 23.72 -6.07
CA GLN A 280 10.77 23.57 -5.65
C GLN A 280 10.04 22.49 -6.44
N TRP A 281 10.36 22.33 -7.73
CA TRP A 281 9.78 21.27 -8.55
C TRP A 281 10.26 19.89 -8.12
N ASP A 282 11.55 19.75 -7.79
CA ASP A 282 12.10 18.49 -7.24
C ASP A 282 11.42 18.13 -5.91
N TYR A 283 11.19 19.14 -5.06
CA TYR A 283 10.44 18.96 -3.81
C TYR A 283 9.00 18.51 -4.06
N LEU A 284 8.29 19.09 -5.04
CA LEU A 284 6.94 18.67 -5.41
C LEU A 284 6.91 17.24 -5.95
N VAL A 285 7.91 16.84 -6.74
CA VAL A 285 8.06 15.45 -7.20
C VAL A 285 8.23 14.51 -6.02
N GLU A 286 9.07 14.85 -5.04
CA GLU A 286 9.28 14.02 -3.86
C GLU A 286 8.04 13.96 -2.97
N GLN A 287 7.35 15.09 -2.76
CA GLN A 287 6.06 15.11 -2.06
C GLN A 287 5.01 14.26 -2.77
N PHE A 288 4.94 14.31 -4.09
CA PHE A 288 4.06 13.45 -4.88
C PHE A 288 4.38 11.97 -4.65
N LYS A 289 5.66 11.56 -4.74
CA LYS A 289 6.10 10.18 -4.50
C LYS A 289 5.68 9.68 -3.11
N GLN A 290 5.81 10.52 -2.09
CA GLN A 290 5.40 10.20 -0.72
C GLN A 290 3.89 10.04 -0.59
N GLU A 291 3.10 10.96 -1.16
CA GLU A 291 1.64 10.87 -1.14
C GLU A 291 1.14 9.67 -1.95
N PHE A 292 1.76 9.39 -3.10
CA PHE A 292 1.50 8.21 -3.91
C PHE A 292 1.72 6.93 -3.10
N CYS A 293 2.89 6.78 -2.46
CA CYS A 293 3.17 5.62 -1.61
C CYS A 293 2.16 5.48 -0.47
N ARG A 294 1.86 6.58 0.24
CA ARG A 294 0.89 6.60 1.33
C ARG A 294 -0.52 6.22 0.85
N LEU A 295 -0.90 6.70 -0.33
CA LEU A 295 -2.20 6.41 -0.93
C LEU A 295 -2.34 4.93 -1.26
N TYR A 296 -1.35 4.28 -1.85
CA TYR A 296 -1.45 2.84 -2.11
C TYR A 296 -1.09 1.98 -0.89
N GLY A 297 -0.72 2.60 0.23
CA GLY A 297 -0.34 1.92 1.46
C GLY A 297 0.96 1.12 1.32
N MET A 298 1.83 1.61 0.44
CA MET A 298 3.20 1.16 0.23
C MET A 298 4.14 1.76 1.26
N THR A 299 5.30 1.15 1.46
CA THR A 299 6.37 1.75 2.25
C THR A 299 6.93 2.99 1.55
N LEU A 300 7.42 3.98 2.32
CA LEU A 300 8.09 5.15 1.74
C LEU A 300 9.49 4.79 1.22
N GLU A 301 10.20 3.97 1.99
CA GLU A 301 11.46 3.38 1.55
C GLU A 301 11.17 2.11 0.73
N PRO A 302 11.84 1.89 -0.41
CA PRO A 302 11.70 0.66 -1.19
C PRO A 302 12.00 -0.58 -0.35
N LEU A 303 11.29 -1.68 -0.61
CA LEU A 303 11.48 -2.94 0.13
C LEU A 303 12.92 -3.44 0.11
N LEU A 304 13.57 -3.33 -1.04
CA LEU A 304 14.96 -3.77 -1.20
C LEU A 304 15.88 -3.11 -0.18
N ASN A 305 15.70 -1.81 0.08
CA ASN A 305 16.50 -1.08 1.06
C ASN A 305 16.24 -1.59 2.48
N ILE A 306 14.98 -1.83 2.83
CA ILE A 306 14.57 -2.35 4.14
C ILE A 306 15.18 -3.74 4.37
N PHE A 307 15.06 -4.64 3.39
CA PHE A 307 15.64 -5.99 3.47
C PHE A 307 17.15 -5.97 3.53
N LEU A 308 17.81 -5.12 2.73
CA LEU A 308 19.26 -4.99 2.73
C LEU A 308 19.75 -4.48 4.09
N GLN A 309 19.11 -3.46 4.66
CA GLN A 309 19.45 -2.94 5.99
C GLN A 309 19.26 -4.00 7.08
N ALA A 310 18.16 -4.77 7.03
CA ALA A 310 17.91 -5.85 7.97
C ALA A 310 18.97 -6.96 7.85
N GLY A 311 19.28 -7.38 6.62
CA GLY A 311 20.30 -8.39 6.33
C GLY A 311 21.70 -7.98 6.78
N LEU A 312 22.12 -6.74 6.47
CA LEU A 312 23.41 -6.21 6.92
C LEU A 312 23.49 -6.12 8.45
N SER A 313 22.37 -5.78 9.11
CA SER A 313 22.30 -5.73 10.57
C SER A 313 22.47 -7.13 11.18
N ALA A 314 21.83 -8.15 10.60
CA ALA A 314 21.97 -9.54 11.05
C ALA A 314 23.40 -10.09 10.85
N LEU A 315 24.09 -9.67 9.77
CA LEU A 315 25.49 -10.05 9.53
C LEU A 315 26.47 -9.37 10.49
N LYS A 316 26.15 -8.17 10.96
CA LYS A 316 27.01 -7.38 11.86
C LYS A 316 26.92 -7.82 13.32
N THR A 317 25.87 -8.55 13.72
CA THR A 317 25.75 -9.11 15.07
C THR A 317 26.60 -10.38 15.21
N PRO A 318 27.58 -10.45 16.13
CA PRO A 318 28.35 -11.66 16.32
C PRO A 318 27.43 -12.80 16.80
N TYR A 319 27.55 -13.95 16.12
CA TYR A 319 26.75 -15.18 16.30
C TYR A 319 26.44 -15.61 17.76
N PRO A 320 27.30 -15.39 18.77
CA PRO A 320 26.99 -15.79 20.15
C PRO A 320 25.79 -15.04 20.78
N LEU A 321 25.53 -13.79 20.38
CA LEU A 321 24.46 -12.97 20.98
C LEU A 321 23.05 -13.28 20.43
N LEU A 322 22.94 -13.96 19.29
CA LEU A 322 21.64 -14.26 18.68
C LEU A 322 20.93 -15.41 19.42
N ILE A 323 21.69 -16.40 19.91
CA ILE A 323 21.16 -17.53 20.70
C ILE A 323 20.69 -17.04 22.08
N ASP A 324 21.46 -16.15 22.72
CA ASP A 324 21.09 -15.57 24.02
C ASP A 324 19.86 -14.64 23.91
N LEU A 325 19.71 -13.87 22.82
CA LEU A 325 18.50 -13.07 22.59
C LEU A 325 17.27 -13.92 22.26
N LEU A 326 17.42 -14.99 21.49
CA LEU A 326 16.31 -15.91 21.18
C LEU A 326 15.85 -16.72 22.41
N LEU A 327 16.78 -17.09 23.30
CA LEU A 327 16.47 -17.72 24.59
C LEU A 327 15.86 -16.74 25.59
N ALA A 328 16.31 -15.47 25.62
CA ALA A 328 15.76 -14.43 26.50
C ALA A 328 14.35 -13.98 26.10
N CYS A 329 13.96 -14.10 24.82
CA CYS A 329 12.63 -13.76 24.34
C CYS A 329 11.52 -14.76 24.70
N ASN A 330 11.83 -15.85 25.43
CA ASN A 330 10.82 -16.75 26.00
C ASN A 330 10.35 -16.33 27.41
N CYS A 331 10.68 -15.12 27.87
CA CYS A 331 10.19 -14.63 29.16
C CYS A 331 8.71 -14.25 29.10
N SER A 332 7.87 -15.18 29.54
CA SER A 332 6.61 -14.89 30.20
C SER A 332 6.78 -13.77 31.23
N SER A 333 5.93 -12.76 31.06
CA SER A 333 5.55 -11.66 31.97
C SER A 333 6.11 -11.65 33.40
N THR A 334 6.40 -10.41 33.85
CA THR A 334 6.58 -9.89 35.22
C THR A 334 8.00 -9.74 35.75
N HIS A 335 8.70 -8.64 35.41
CA HIS A 335 9.32 -7.70 36.36
C HIS A 335 10.11 -6.57 35.65
N PRO A 336 10.26 -5.37 36.25
CA PRO A 336 10.78 -4.18 35.57
C PRO A 336 12.27 -3.95 35.88
N HIS A 337 13.18 -4.79 35.39
CA HIS A 337 14.61 -4.45 35.37
C HIS A 337 15.34 -5.19 34.24
N THR A 338 15.27 -4.64 33.03
CA THR A 338 16.10 -5.08 31.89
C THR A 338 16.50 -3.88 31.04
N ARG A 339 17.29 -2.97 31.63
CA ARG A 339 17.85 -1.80 30.90
C ARG A 339 19.07 -2.13 30.02
N MET A 340 19.53 -3.37 29.95
CA MET A 340 20.67 -3.77 29.11
C MET A 340 20.29 -4.47 27.78
N CYS A 341 19.01 -4.82 27.57
CA CYS A 341 18.53 -5.32 26.27
C CYS A 341 18.27 -4.20 25.25
N ALA A 342 18.38 -2.93 25.67
CA ALA A 342 17.93 -1.78 24.93
C ALA A 342 18.86 -1.34 23.77
N HIS A 343 20.09 -1.82 23.65
CA HIS A 343 20.99 -1.39 22.56
C HIS A 343 21.06 -2.34 21.35
N ALA A 344 20.69 -3.61 21.50
CA ALA A 344 20.61 -4.55 20.37
C ALA A 344 19.18 -4.73 19.85
N CYS A 345 18.17 -4.53 20.71
CA CYS A 345 16.76 -4.60 20.33
C CYS A 345 16.25 -3.33 19.63
N THR A 346 17.05 -2.24 19.62
CA THR A 346 16.64 -0.95 19.05
C THR A 346 16.36 -1.00 17.57
N LEU A 347 17.04 -1.79 16.73
CA LEU A 347 16.79 -1.71 15.28
C LEU A 347 15.57 -2.52 14.83
N SER A 348 15.35 -3.73 15.36
CA SER A 348 14.12 -4.49 15.09
C SER A 348 12.91 -3.77 15.68
N CYS A 349 13.01 -3.27 16.92
CA CYS A 349 11.98 -2.40 17.47
C CYS A 349 11.88 -1.04 16.76
N LEU A 350 12.93 -0.43 16.19
CA LEU A 350 12.81 0.82 15.41
C LEU A 350 12.22 0.58 14.03
N ILE A 351 12.49 -0.56 13.38
CA ILE A 351 11.85 -0.94 12.12
C ILE A 351 10.40 -1.29 12.40
N HIS A 352 10.10 -2.09 13.43
CA HIS A 352 8.72 -2.34 13.87
C HIS A 352 8.03 -1.07 14.35
N TYR A 353 8.68 -0.17 15.08
CA TYR A 353 8.07 1.07 15.59
C TYR A 353 7.94 2.11 14.47
N LYS A 354 8.85 2.20 13.50
CA LYS A 354 8.74 3.09 12.33
C LYS A 354 7.67 2.57 11.36
N LEU A 355 7.58 1.25 11.12
CA LEU A 355 6.52 0.61 10.35
C LEU A 355 5.16 0.66 11.09
N TRP A 356 5.15 0.44 12.40
CA TRP A 356 3.96 0.53 13.25
C TRP A 356 3.49 1.97 13.39
N TRP A 357 4.38 2.97 13.53
CA TRP A 357 4.02 4.38 13.61
C TRP A 357 3.57 4.93 12.24
N GLN A 358 4.20 4.51 11.14
CA GLN A 358 3.72 4.82 9.77
C GLN A 358 2.37 4.14 9.45
N SER A 359 2.11 2.95 10.00
CA SER A 359 0.82 2.26 9.90
C SER A 359 -0.25 2.89 10.80
N ALA A 360 0.07 3.17 12.06
CA ALA A 360 -0.85 3.72 13.08
C ALA A 360 -1.27 5.17 12.79
N SER A 361 -0.39 5.98 12.21
CA SER A 361 -0.71 7.33 11.72
C SER A 361 -1.82 7.32 10.65
N ASN A 362 -1.92 6.24 9.86
CA ASN A 362 -2.88 6.11 8.75
C ASN A 362 -4.16 5.31 9.09
N ASN A 363 -4.25 4.62 10.24
CA ASN A 363 -5.17 3.48 10.42
C ASN A 363 -6.11 3.48 11.64
N LYS A 364 -6.48 4.62 12.25
CA LYS A 364 -7.54 4.62 13.30
C LYS A 364 -8.90 4.04 12.85
N LYS A 365 -9.09 3.79 11.55
CA LYS A 365 -10.29 3.15 10.97
C LYS A 365 -10.10 1.65 10.65
N LEU A 366 -8.85 1.17 10.56
CA LEU A 366 -8.50 -0.20 10.19
C LEU A 366 -8.45 -1.13 11.43
N GLU A 367 -8.16 -0.62 12.63
CA GLU A 367 -8.35 -1.37 13.89
C GLU A 367 -9.81 -1.80 14.10
N LYS A 368 -10.79 -0.96 13.75
CA LYS A 368 -12.21 -1.34 13.82
C LYS A 368 -12.60 -2.38 12.77
N MET A 369 -11.92 -2.43 11.62
CA MET A 369 -12.16 -3.44 10.59
C MET A 369 -11.41 -4.75 10.86
N SER A 370 -10.21 -4.73 11.44
CA SER A 370 -9.49 -5.95 11.83
C SER A 370 -10.17 -6.67 12.99
N LEU A 371 -10.75 -5.93 13.94
CA LEU A 371 -11.61 -6.49 15.00
C LEU A 371 -12.89 -7.14 14.44
N SER A 372 -13.45 -6.57 13.37
CA SER A 372 -14.63 -7.13 12.68
C SER A 372 -14.29 -8.37 11.85
N LEU A 373 -13.14 -8.38 11.16
CA LEU A 373 -12.68 -9.53 10.37
C LEU A 373 -12.24 -10.69 11.28
N ALA A 374 -11.57 -10.40 12.40
CA ALA A 374 -11.25 -11.39 13.42
C ALA A 374 -12.52 -11.99 14.04
N SER A 375 -13.53 -11.18 14.34
CA SER A 375 -14.83 -11.66 14.85
C SER A 375 -15.59 -12.51 13.81
N LEU A 376 -15.54 -12.14 12.52
CA LEU A 376 -16.13 -12.91 11.43
C LEU A 376 -15.42 -14.26 11.24
N ILE A 377 -14.09 -14.28 11.30
CA ILE A 377 -13.29 -15.52 11.22
C ILE A 377 -13.57 -16.41 12.43
N GLN A 378 -13.67 -15.86 13.64
CA GLN A 378 -14.04 -16.60 14.84
C GLN A 378 -15.45 -17.20 14.75
N CYS A 379 -16.41 -16.45 14.19
CA CYS A 379 -17.77 -16.93 13.95
C CYS A 379 -17.82 -18.07 12.92
N VAL A 380 -17.05 -17.96 11.83
CA VAL A 380 -16.97 -19.00 10.79
C VAL A 380 -16.33 -20.27 11.34
N ILE A 381 -15.24 -20.15 12.11
CA ILE A 381 -14.58 -21.28 12.78
C ILE A 381 -15.51 -21.94 13.80
N PHE A 382 -16.24 -21.15 14.59
CA PHE A 382 -17.21 -21.67 15.56
C PHE A 382 -18.38 -22.40 14.89
N CYS A 383 -18.94 -21.84 13.81
CA CYS A 383 -19.99 -22.48 13.02
C CYS A 383 -19.51 -23.76 12.33
N ALA A 384 -18.30 -23.76 11.77
CA ALA A 384 -17.69 -24.94 11.14
C ALA A 384 -17.40 -26.06 12.17
N SER A 385 -16.92 -25.69 13.36
CA SER A 385 -16.65 -26.65 14.44
C SER A 385 -17.94 -27.25 15.02
N LYS A 386 -19.02 -26.46 15.07
CA LYS A 386 -20.35 -26.94 15.51
C LYS A 386 -21.03 -27.82 14.45
N ALA A 387 -20.86 -27.51 13.16
CA ALA A 387 -21.30 -28.36 12.05
C ALA A 387 -20.54 -29.70 12.02
N HIS A 388 -19.23 -29.67 12.22
CA HIS A 388 -18.39 -30.88 12.27
C HIS A 388 -18.72 -31.79 13.47
N LYS A 389 -19.09 -31.22 14.64
CA LYS A 389 -19.58 -32.01 15.79
C LYS A 389 -20.98 -32.59 15.58
N LYS A 390 -21.81 -31.97 14.73
CA LYS A 390 -23.18 -32.43 14.42
C LYS A 390 -23.21 -33.51 13.34
N LEU A 391 -22.14 -33.62 12.54
CA LEU A 391 -21.94 -34.68 11.53
C LEU A 391 -21.21 -35.94 12.09
N ARG A 392 -20.70 -35.87 13.33
CA ARG A 392 -20.06 -37.01 14.04
C ARG A 392 -20.97 -37.69 15.08
N LYS A 393 -22.21 -37.24 15.21
CA LYS A 393 -23.30 -37.94 15.90
C LYS A 393 -24.32 -38.32 14.84
#